data_AF-M5F6C4-F1
#
_entry.id   AF-M5F6C4-F1
#
_cell.length_a   1.000
_cell.length_b   1.000
_cell.length_c   1.000
_cell.angle_alpha   90.00
_cell.angle_beta   90.00
_cell.angle_gamma   90.00
#
_symmetry.space_group_name_H-M   'P 1'
#
loop_
_entity.id
_entity.type
_entity.pdbx_description
1 polymer ?
#
loop_
_entity_poly.entity_id
_entity_poly.type
_entity_poly.pdbx_seq_one_letter_code
_entity_poly.pdbx_strand_id
1 'polypeptide(L)'
;MSSGHGISSGGAADVHQIELPITVTEPLGNETLVFVEFNGGDWVSRMLNPRPLRPGERVAMSLDMSQAHLFAAETGKTLRS
;
A
#
# COMPACT_ATOMS: atom_id res chain seq x y z
N MET A 1 9.32 6.62 -10.61
CA MET A 1 9.83 7.33 -9.41
C MET A 1 9.07 6.78 -8.23
N SER A 2 9.75 6.22 -7.21
CA SER A 2 9.09 5.66 -6.03
C SER A 2 8.78 6.78 -5.04
N SER A 3 7.52 6.90 -4.62
CA SER A 3 7.05 7.91 -3.67
C SER A 3 7.46 7.64 -2.21
N GLY A 4 8.61 6.96 -1.99
CA GLY A 4 9.13 6.64 -0.66
C GLY A 4 8.38 5.54 0.12
N HIS A 5 7.20 5.11 -0.34
CA HIS A 5 6.32 4.14 0.34
C HIS A 5 5.89 2.96 -0.56
N GLY A 6 6.50 2.81 -1.73
CA GLY A 6 6.22 1.70 -2.65
C GLY A 6 7.41 1.40 -3.56
N ILE A 7 7.68 0.12 -3.76
CA ILE A 7 8.57 -0.38 -4.82
C ILE A 7 7.66 -0.76 -5.98
N SER A 8 7.81 -0.10 -7.14
CA SER A 8 7.13 -0.49 -8.37
C SER A 8 8.06 -1.32 -9.23
N SER A 9 7.65 -2.54 -9.58
CA SER A 9 8.34 -3.42 -10.53
C SER A 9 7.75 -3.36 -11.94
N GLY A 10 6.53 -2.83 -12.10
CA GLY A 10 5.85 -2.65 -13.39
C GLY A 10 6.20 -1.34 -14.13
N GLY A 11 5.65 -1.19 -15.34
CA GLY A 11 5.67 0.09 -16.05
C GLY A 11 4.82 1.14 -15.34
N ALA A 12 5.06 2.43 -15.58
CA ALA A 12 4.31 3.51 -14.91
C ALA A 12 2.78 3.43 -15.12
N ALA A 13 2.32 2.77 -16.18
CA ALA A 13 0.89 2.57 -16.47
C ALA A 13 0.19 1.58 -15.52
N ASP A 14 0.95 0.66 -14.90
CA ASP A 14 0.41 -0.36 -13.99
C ASP A 14 0.40 0.11 -12.54
N VAL A 15 0.88 1.32 -12.27
CA VAL A 15 0.87 1.92 -10.93
C VAL A 15 -0.33 2.85 -10.82
N HIS A 16 -1.17 2.64 -9.83
CA HIS A 16 -2.32 3.49 -9.53
C HIS A 16 -2.14 4.18 -8.19
N GLN A 17 -2.59 5.42 -8.08
CA GLN A 17 -2.47 6.20 -6.85
C GLN A 17 -3.83 6.43 -6.20
N ILE A 18 -3.87 6.34 -4.88
CA ILE A 18 -5.05 6.63 -4.06
C ILE A 18 -4.64 7.39 -2.79
N GLU A 19 -5.46 8.36 -2.38
CA GLU A 19 -5.26 9.13 -1.15
C GLU A 19 -6.03 8.49 0.01
N LEU A 20 -5.30 7.94 0.98
CA LEU A 20 -5.90 7.24 2.13
C LEU A 20 -5.49 7.89 3.46
N PRO A 21 -6.42 7.97 4.44
CA PRO A 21 -6.09 8.45 5.77
C PRO A 21 -5.27 7.41 6.54
N ILE A 22 -4.20 7.86 7.19
CA ILE A 22 -3.43 7.04 8.12
C ILE A 22 -4.28 6.72 9.35
N THR A 23 -4.34 5.44 9.74
CA THR A 23 -4.95 5.01 10.99
C THR A 23 -3.90 4.93 12.09
N VAL A 24 -2.77 4.25 11.83
CA VAL A 24 -1.65 4.12 12.77
C VAL A 24 -0.33 3.86 12.02
N THR A 25 0.79 4.16 12.66
CA THR A 25 2.13 3.81 12.15
C THR A 25 2.97 3.11 13.21
N GLU A 26 3.75 2.11 12.80
CA GLU A 26 4.66 1.35 13.67
C GLU A 26 6.10 1.44 13.16
N PRO A 27 7.00 2.15 13.86
CA PRO A 27 8.42 2.23 13.51
C PRO A 27 9.15 0.92 13.84
N LEU A 28 9.82 0.32 12.84
CA LEU A 28 10.61 -0.92 12.98
C LEU A 28 12.12 -0.68 12.92
N GLY A 29 12.56 0.58 12.98
CA GLY A 29 13.97 0.98 12.92
C GLY A 29 14.37 1.50 11.54
N ASN A 30 14.57 0.61 10.56
CA ASN A 30 14.91 0.99 9.19
C ASN A 30 13.68 1.26 8.31
N GLU A 31 12.50 0.91 8.79
CA GLU A 31 11.24 1.11 8.09
C GLU A 31 10.11 1.45 9.05
N THR A 32 8.94 1.79 8.50
CA THR A 32 7.72 2.01 9.26
C THR A 32 6.57 1.30 8.58
N LEU A 33 5.82 0.50 9.34
CA LEU A 33 4.54 0.00 8.87
C LEU A 33 3.51 1.13 8.93
N VAL A 34 2.78 1.31 7.84
CA VAL A 34 1.79 2.36 7.68
C VAL A 34 0.45 1.66 7.48
N PHE A 35 -0.46 1.85 8.42
CA PHE A 35 -1.80 1.30 8.38
C PHE A 35 -2.79 2.36 7.87
N VAL A 36 -3.68 1.95 6.98
CA VAL A 36 -4.74 2.77 6.40
C VAL A 36 -6.02 1.95 6.28
N GLU A 37 -7.16 2.62 6.27
CA GLU A 37 -8.45 1.96 6.02
C GLU A 37 -8.91 2.22 4.58
N PHE A 38 -9.34 1.17 3.89
CA PHE A 38 -9.99 1.27 2.60
C PHE A 38 -11.16 0.29 2.50
N ASN A 39 -12.35 0.82 2.18
CA ASN A 39 -13.58 0.05 2.00
C ASN A 39 -13.91 -0.88 3.19
N GLY A 40 -13.72 -0.40 4.42
CA GLY A 40 -13.97 -1.16 5.66
C GLY A 40 -12.94 -2.26 5.95
N GLY A 41 -11.85 -2.33 5.19
CA GLY A 41 -10.72 -3.22 5.44
C GLY A 41 -9.44 -2.46 5.77
N ASP A 42 -8.64 -3.03 6.67
CA ASP A 42 -7.32 -2.50 7.02
C ASP A 42 -6.28 -2.95 6.00
N TRP A 43 -5.52 -1.99 5.49
CA TRP A 43 -4.38 -2.22 4.61
C TRP A 43 -3.09 -1.81 5.33
N VAL A 44 -2.01 -2.53 5.02
CA VAL A 44 -0.67 -2.23 5.55
C VAL A 44 0.31 -2.01 4.41
N SER A 45 1.14 -0.99 4.54
CA SER A 45 2.26 -0.73 3.64
C SER A 45 3.56 -0.54 4.42
N ARG A 46 4.68 -0.65 3.71
CA ARG A 46 6.04 -0.44 4.24
C ARG A 46 6.62 0.85 3.70
N MET A 47 6.98 1.75 4.61
CA MET A 47 7.71 2.98 4.30
C MET A 47 9.21 2.76 4.56
N LEU A 48 9.99 2.66 3.48
CA LEU A 48 11.44 2.39 3.52
C LEU A 48 12.29 3.63 3.77
N ASN A 49 11.72 4.83 3.55
CA ASN A 49 12.32 6.12 3.92
C ASN A 49 11.41 6.78 4.97
N PRO A 50 11.55 6.44 6.26
CA PRO A 50 10.65 6.91 7.30
C PRO A 50 10.59 8.43 7.39
N ARG A 51 9.37 8.96 7.34
CA ARG A 51 9.05 10.32 7.77
C ARG A 51 7.98 10.24 8.86
N PRO A 52 7.89 11.21 9.77
CA PRO A 52 6.76 11.30 10.69
C PRO A 52 5.45 11.38 9.91
N LEU A 53 4.48 10.55 10.30
CA LEU A 53 3.09 10.56 9.82
C LEU A 53 2.17 10.70 11.03
N ARG A 54 1.01 11.32 10.85
CA ARG A 54 0.00 11.45 11.91
C ARG A 54 -1.27 10.68 11.55
N PRO A 55 -1.97 10.08 12.53
CA PRO A 55 -3.32 9.59 12.32
C PRO A 55 -4.22 10.67 11.71
N GLY A 56 -5.01 10.31 10.70
CA GLY A 56 -5.86 11.22 9.92
C GLY A 56 -5.15 11.97 8.79
N GLU A 57 -3.82 11.98 8.73
CA GLU A 57 -3.08 12.50 7.57
C GLU A 57 -3.45 11.70 6.33
N ARG A 58 -3.76 12.38 5.21
CA ARG A 58 -3.98 11.73 3.92
C ARG A 58 -2.67 11.62 3.17
N VAL A 59 -2.35 10.41 2.73
CA VAL A 59 -1.13 10.14 1.96
C VAL A 59 -1.45 9.43 0.65
N ALA A 60 -0.73 9.81 -0.40
CA ALA A 60 -0.72 9.10 -1.68
C ALA A 60 -0.10 7.71 -1.51
N MET A 61 -0.92 6.68 -1.68
CA MET A 61 -0.52 5.28 -1.72
C MET A 61 -0.44 4.83 -3.17
N SER A 62 0.66 4.18 -3.54
CA SER A 62 0.84 3.60 -4.88
C SER A 62 0.56 2.11 -4.84
N LEU A 63 -0.39 1.66 -5.66
CA LEU A 63 -0.71 0.27 -5.89
C LEU A 63 -0.05 -0.17 -7.20
N ASP A 64 0.92 -1.09 -7.11
CA ASP A 64 1.50 -1.71 -8.30
C ASP A 64 0.64 -2.92 -8.72
N MET A 65 -0.17 -2.73 -9.76
CA MET A 65 -1.06 -3.76 -10.27
C MET A 65 -0.30 -4.90 -10.95
N SER A 66 0.98 -4.74 -11.29
CA SER A 66 1.83 -5.83 -11.79
C SER A 66 2.15 -6.86 -10.69
N GLN A 67 2.03 -6.49 -9.41
CA GLN A 67 2.26 -7.36 -8.24
C GLN A 67 0.94 -7.78 -7.55
N ALA A 68 -0.21 -7.44 -8.13
CA ALA A 68 -1.50 -7.75 -7.54
C ALA A 68 -1.91 -9.22 -7.80
N HIS A 69 -2.26 -9.92 -6.71
CA HIS A 69 -2.85 -11.25 -6.76
C HIS A 69 -4.37 -11.18 -6.66
N LEU A 70 -5.07 -11.81 -7.60
CA LEU A 70 -6.53 -11.85 -7.65
C LEU A 70 -7.01 -13.29 -7.42
N PHE A 71 -8.03 -13.45 -6.57
CA PHE A 71 -8.61 -14.74 -6.21
C PHE A 71 -10.13 -14.74 -6.47
N ALA A 72 -10.67 -15.89 -6.89
CA ALA A 72 -12.11 -16.09 -7.03
C ALA A 72 -12.76 -16.23 -5.64
N ALA A 73 -13.82 -15.46 -5.38
CA ALA A 73 -14.45 -15.41 -4.06
C ALA A 73 -15.06 -16.75 -3.63
N GLU A 74 -15.62 -17.52 -4.56
CA GLU A 74 -16.34 -18.76 -4.27
C GLU A 74 -15.40 -19.95 -3.99
N THR A 75 -14.20 -19.93 -4.59
CA THR A 75 -13.30 -21.10 -4.59
C THR A 75 -11.95 -20.82 -3.94
N GLY A 76 -11.59 -19.56 -3.73
CA GLY A 76 -10.25 -19.14 -3.27
C GLY A 76 -9.13 -19.37 -4.27
N LYS A 77 -9.43 -19.83 -5.50
CA LYS A 77 -8.40 -20.09 -6.52
C LYS A 77 -7.88 -18.79 -7.12
N THR A 78 -6.58 -18.75 -7.41
CA THR A 78 -5.94 -17.65 -8.15
C THR A 78 -6.56 -17.49 -9.54
N LEU A 79 -6.95 -16.26 -9.86
CA LEU A 79 -7.32 -15.79 -11.20
C LEU A 79 -6.14 -15.10 -11.90
N ARG A 80 -5.26 -14.43 -11.13
CA ARG A 80 -4.03 -13.77 -11.59
C ARG A 80 -3.03 -13.66 -10.45
N SER A 81 -1.75 -13.76 -10.79
CA SER A 81 -0.63 -13.61 -9.86
C SER A 81 0.57 -12.98 -10.55
#